data_AF-A0A1G3HIN0-F1
#
_entry.id   AF-A0A1G3HIN0-F1
#
_cell.length_a   1.000
_cell.length_b   1.000
_cell.length_c   1.000
_cell.angle_alpha   90.00
_cell.angle_beta   90.00
_cell.angle_gamma   90.00
#
_symmetry.space_group_name_H-M   'P 1'
#
loop_
_entity.id
_entity.type
_entity.pdbx_description
1 polymer ?
#
loop_
_entity_poly.entity_id
_entity_poly.type
_entity_poly.pdbx_seq_one_letter_code
_entity_poly.pdbx_strand_id
1 'polypeptide(L)'
;MIRPFAVLMALIGSASIAAARDLTDAEAKQIAVDMEQSVSATRASLNGLIKAGDKRSYNRTMGPLLAKMSNWPEMHLGHRAIFPYFYCRDAGSAVMMYGDAWYRGDPSETWRSYAVDKFRRWHAECKRSLVEPDMSLKNIK
;
A
#
# COMPACT_ATOMS: atom_id res chain seq x y z
N MET A 1 25.51 44.26 -5.00
CA MET A 1 24.45 43.40 -5.55
C MET A 1 24.74 41.97 -5.16
N ILE A 2 24.10 41.47 -4.10
CA ILE A 2 24.29 40.11 -3.58
C ILE A 2 23.14 39.26 -4.14
N ARG A 3 23.48 38.23 -4.92
CA ARG A 3 22.54 37.30 -5.55
C ARG A 3 21.81 36.47 -4.47
N PRO A 4 20.47 36.45 -4.41
CA PRO A 4 19.74 35.55 -3.54
C PRO A 4 19.58 34.20 -4.24
N PHE A 5 20.64 33.38 -4.24
CA PHE A 5 20.56 32.00 -4.74
C PHE A 5 20.95 30.95 -3.69
N ALA A 6 21.20 31.38 -2.45
CA ALA A 6 21.65 30.52 -1.36
C ALA A 6 20.59 30.26 -0.27
N VAL A 7 19.32 30.61 -0.51
CA VAL A 7 18.23 30.43 0.48
C VAL A 7 17.36 29.19 0.19
N LEU A 8 17.49 28.57 -1.00
CA LEU A 8 16.65 27.43 -1.38
C LEU A 8 17.27 26.05 -1.16
N MET A 9 18.41 25.95 -0.45
CA MET A 9 18.98 24.65 -0.02
C MET A 9 18.78 24.35 1.47
N ALA A 10 18.17 25.27 2.23
CA ALA A 10 17.90 25.07 3.67
C ALA A 10 16.51 24.48 3.97
N LEU A 11 15.68 24.21 2.96
CA LEU A 11 14.33 23.64 3.11
C LEU A 11 14.23 22.14 2.79
N ILE A 12 15.37 21.48 2.51
CA ILE A 12 15.47 20.01 2.57
C ILE A 12 16.03 19.60 3.96
N GLY A 13 15.76 20.44 4.96
CA GLY A 13 15.96 20.10 6.36
C GLY A 13 14.81 19.23 6.83
N SER A 14 15.14 18.06 7.37
CA SER A 14 14.28 17.25 8.23
C SER A 14 12.97 16.75 7.59
N ALA A 15 13.07 15.97 6.51
CA ALA A 15 12.21 14.79 6.46
C ALA A 15 12.70 13.91 7.61
N SER A 16 12.03 14.06 8.75
CA SER A 16 12.31 13.38 9.99
C SER A 16 12.62 11.92 9.70
N ILE A 17 13.90 11.55 9.84
CA ILE A 17 14.25 10.22 10.29
C ILE A 17 13.73 10.19 11.72
N ALA A 18 12.41 10.07 11.87
CA ALA A 18 11.82 9.62 13.09
C ALA A 18 12.52 8.29 13.32
N ALA A 19 13.33 8.21 14.38
CA ALA A 19 13.82 6.93 14.86
C ALA A 19 12.62 5.99 14.84
N ALA A 20 12.66 5.01 13.95
CA ALA A 20 11.58 4.06 13.73
C ALA A 20 11.30 3.42 15.08
N ARG A 21 10.26 3.89 15.78
CA ARG A 21 9.85 3.27 17.04
C ARG A 21 9.38 1.86 16.69
N ASP A 22 9.91 0.86 17.36
CA ASP A 22 9.47 -0.51 17.16
C ASP A 22 7.94 -0.56 17.30
N LEU A 23 7.27 -1.17 16.31
CA LEU A 23 5.83 -1.31 16.36
C LEU A 23 5.48 -2.37 17.39
N THR A 24 4.54 -2.06 18.27
CA THR A 24 3.89 -3.11 19.06
C THR A 24 3.06 -4.02 18.15
N ASP A 25 2.78 -5.23 18.60
CA ASP A 25 1.93 -6.18 17.87
C ASP A 25 0.52 -5.65 17.63
N ALA A 26 -0.03 -4.91 18.61
CA ALA A 26 -1.33 -4.27 18.49
C ALA A 26 -1.33 -3.16 17.43
N GLU A 27 -0.30 -2.30 17.41
CA GLU A 27 -0.17 -1.25 16.39
C GLU A 27 0.02 -1.85 15.00
N ALA A 28 0.85 -2.88 14.85
CA ALA A 28 1.07 -3.56 13.58
C ALA A 28 -0.23 -4.18 13.05
N LYS A 29 -1.00 -4.86 13.92
CA LYS A 29 -2.31 -5.39 13.56
C LYS A 29 -3.27 -4.27 13.13
N GLN A 30 -3.31 -3.15 13.84
CA GLN A 30 -4.18 -2.04 13.49
C GLN A 30 -3.82 -1.45 12.11
N ILE A 31 -2.54 -1.27 11.83
CA ILE A 31 -2.06 -0.81 10.50
C ILE A 31 -2.50 -1.78 9.40
N ALA A 32 -2.42 -3.08 9.66
CA ALA A 32 -2.85 -4.10 8.71
C ALA A 32 -4.37 -4.11 8.49
N VAL A 33 -5.18 -3.94 9.54
CA VAL A 33 -6.65 -3.80 9.44
C VAL A 33 -7.01 -2.57 8.61
N ASP A 34 -6.40 -1.43 8.91
CA ASP A 34 -6.58 -0.18 8.16
C ASP A 34 -6.24 -0.35 6.67
N MET A 35 -5.14 -1.06 6.37
CA MET A 35 -4.75 -1.37 5.00
C MET A 35 -5.80 -2.26 4.32
N GLU A 36 -6.25 -3.35 4.96
CA GLU A 36 -7.26 -4.25 4.39
C GLU A 36 -8.56 -3.50 4.06
N GLN A 37 -9.02 -2.62 4.96
CA GLN A 37 -10.21 -1.80 4.73
C GLN A 37 -10.04 -0.87 3.54
N SER A 38 -8.89 -0.19 3.44
CA SER A 38 -8.57 0.67 2.29
C SER A 38 -8.51 -0.12 0.99
N VAL A 39 -7.89 -1.31 1.01
CA VAL A 39 -7.79 -2.21 -0.14
C VAL A 39 -9.18 -2.63 -0.63
N SER A 40 -10.04 -3.09 0.28
CA SER A 40 -11.42 -3.49 0.00
C SER A 40 -12.25 -2.33 -0.56
N ALA A 41 -12.19 -1.16 0.08
CA ALA A 41 -12.92 0.02 -0.36
C ALA A 41 -12.46 0.50 -1.75
N THR A 42 -11.15 0.66 -1.94
CA THR A 42 -10.59 1.09 -3.23
C THR A 42 -10.90 0.09 -4.33
N ARG A 43 -10.82 -1.23 -4.07
CA ARG A 43 -11.20 -2.26 -5.06
C ARG A 43 -12.65 -2.11 -5.51
N ALA A 44 -13.57 -1.92 -4.57
CA ALA A 44 -14.99 -1.75 -4.85
C ALA A 44 -15.25 -0.47 -5.67
N SER A 45 -14.69 0.67 -5.25
CA SER A 45 -14.80 1.94 -5.98
C SER A 45 -14.20 1.85 -7.38
N LEU A 46 -13.03 1.22 -7.53
CA LEU A 46 -12.38 1.02 -8.82
C LEU A 46 -13.24 0.19 -9.77
N ASN A 47 -13.87 -0.89 -9.30
CA ASN A 47 -14.83 -1.65 -10.11
C ASN A 47 -16.00 -0.79 -10.59
N GLY A 48 -16.49 0.12 -9.74
CA GLY A 48 -17.49 1.13 -10.13
C GLY A 48 -16.99 2.03 -11.26
N LEU A 49 -15.77 2.57 -11.16
CA LEU A 49 -15.18 3.39 -12.20
C LEU A 49 -14.99 2.63 -13.51
N ILE A 50 -14.51 1.39 -13.44
CA ILE A 50 -14.28 0.54 -14.62
C ILE A 50 -15.58 0.29 -15.36
N LYS A 51 -16.65 -0.07 -14.63
CA LYS A 51 -17.98 -0.29 -15.21
C LYS A 51 -18.55 0.99 -15.84
N ALA A 52 -18.31 2.14 -15.22
CA ALA A 52 -18.76 3.44 -15.72
C ALA A 52 -17.85 4.03 -16.83
N GLY A 53 -16.67 3.47 -17.06
CA GLY A 53 -15.66 4.05 -17.96
C GLY A 53 -15.04 5.37 -17.45
N ASP A 54 -15.17 5.70 -16.17
CA ASP A 54 -14.77 7.00 -15.63
C ASP A 54 -13.28 7.05 -15.24
N LYS A 55 -12.43 7.34 -16.22
CA LYS A 55 -10.99 7.57 -15.98
C LYS A 55 -10.70 8.87 -15.22
N ARG A 56 -11.59 9.86 -15.20
CA ARG A 56 -11.33 11.17 -14.57
C ARG A 56 -11.26 11.07 -13.06
N SER A 57 -12.04 10.16 -12.47
CA SER A 57 -12.04 9.91 -11.02
C SER A 57 -10.90 9.00 -10.53
N TYR A 58 -10.08 8.44 -11.42
CA TYR A 58 -9.09 7.41 -11.09
C TYR A 58 -8.15 7.82 -9.94
N ASN A 59 -7.45 8.95 -10.08
CA ASN A 59 -6.48 9.41 -9.08
C ASN A 59 -7.13 9.68 -7.72
N ARG A 60 -8.36 10.22 -7.72
CA ARG A 60 -9.12 10.47 -6.49
C ARG A 60 -9.48 9.16 -5.78
N THR A 61 -9.83 8.12 -6.54
CA THR A 61 -10.16 6.79 -5.98
C THR A 61 -8.92 6.03 -5.50
N MET A 62 -7.79 6.15 -6.20
CA MET A 62 -6.56 5.44 -5.84
C MET A 62 -5.71 6.15 -4.78
N GLY A 63 -5.82 7.48 -4.67
CA GLY A 63 -5.00 8.32 -3.79
C GLY A 63 -4.93 7.86 -2.33
N PRO A 64 -6.07 7.52 -1.68
CA PRO A 64 -6.04 7.02 -0.30
C PRO A 64 -5.21 5.74 -0.13
N LEU A 65 -5.37 4.78 -1.04
CA LEU A 65 -4.59 3.53 -1.00
C LEU A 65 -3.11 3.79 -1.29
N LEU A 66 -2.80 4.67 -2.25
CA LEU A 66 -1.42 5.08 -2.52
C LEU A 66 -0.76 5.69 -1.28
N ALA A 67 -1.46 6.57 -0.56
CA ALA A 67 -0.95 7.16 0.68
C ALA A 67 -0.70 6.10 1.77
N LYS A 68 -1.60 5.12 1.93
CA LYS A 68 -1.39 4.00 2.87
C LYS A 68 -0.20 3.13 2.46
N MET A 69 -0.02 2.88 1.16
CA MET A 69 1.10 2.10 0.63
C MET A 69 2.45 2.80 0.84
N SER A 70 2.51 4.12 0.60
CA SER A 70 3.71 4.92 0.82
C SER A 70 4.10 5.04 2.30
N ASN A 71 3.11 4.99 3.20
CA ASN A 71 3.31 5.04 4.64
C ASN A 71 3.34 3.64 5.29
N TRP A 72 3.40 2.57 4.50
CA TRP A 72 3.48 1.22 5.06
C TRP A 72 4.82 1.06 5.80
N PRO A 73 4.82 0.54 7.04
CA PRO A 73 6.05 0.38 7.81
C PRO A 73 7.08 -0.48 7.09
N GLU A 74 8.35 -0.05 7.07
CA GLU A 74 9.42 -0.88 6.52
C GLU A 74 9.50 -2.20 7.28
N MET A 75 9.63 -3.31 6.55
CA MET A 75 9.71 -4.62 7.19
C MET A 75 11.12 -4.90 7.74
N HIS A 76 12.16 -4.23 7.22
CA HIS A 76 13.52 -4.36 7.72
C HIS A 76 13.78 -3.37 8.88
N LEU A 77 14.72 -3.68 9.78
CA LEU A 77 15.26 -2.75 10.80
C LEU A 77 14.24 -2.18 11.83
N GLY A 78 13.60 -3.04 12.63
CA GLY A 78 12.88 -2.65 13.87
C GLY A 78 11.38 -2.97 13.88
N HIS A 79 10.69 -2.86 12.74
CA HIS A 79 9.24 -3.11 12.69
C HIS A 79 8.86 -4.57 12.42
N ARG A 80 9.51 -5.52 13.09
CA ARG A 80 9.25 -6.95 12.83
C ARG A 80 7.80 -7.36 13.10
N ALA A 81 7.10 -6.62 13.97
CA ALA A 81 5.70 -6.83 14.28
C ALA A 81 4.78 -6.77 13.04
N ILE A 82 5.18 -6.09 11.96
CA ILE A 82 4.38 -5.95 10.72
C ILE A 82 4.53 -7.14 9.76
N PHE A 83 5.60 -7.94 9.87
CA PHE A 83 5.87 -9.05 8.94
C PHE A 83 4.70 -10.01 8.73
N PRO A 84 3.99 -10.47 9.78
CA PRO A 84 2.89 -11.41 9.59
C PRO A 84 1.79 -10.88 8.66
N TYR A 85 1.71 -9.55 8.50
CA TYR A 85 0.65 -8.87 7.76
C TYR A 85 1.09 -8.38 6.37
N PHE A 86 2.25 -8.81 5.87
CA PHE A 86 2.79 -8.32 4.59
C PHE A 86 1.82 -8.53 3.42
N TYR A 87 1.01 -9.58 3.45
CA TYR A 87 0.01 -9.85 2.42
C TYR A 87 -1.03 -8.74 2.29
N CYS A 88 -1.27 -7.94 3.34
CA CYS A 88 -2.17 -6.79 3.26
C CYS A 88 -1.60 -5.68 2.36
N ARG A 89 -0.28 -5.45 2.41
CA ARG A 89 0.42 -4.56 1.46
C ARG A 89 0.43 -5.13 0.05
N ASP A 90 0.64 -6.44 -0.10
CA ASP A 90 0.66 -7.08 -1.42
C ASP A 90 -0.73 -7.09 -2.09
N ALA A 91 -1.80 -7.19 -1.30
CA ALA A 91 -3.16 -7.00 -1.78
C ALA A 91 -3.37 -5.57 -2.30
N GLY A 92 -2.87 -4.56 -1.58
CA GLY A 92 -2.89 -3.16 -2.04
C GLY A 92 -2.12 -2.94 -3.34
N SER A 93 -0.93 -3.53 -3.44
CA SER A 93 -0.14 -3.53 -4.69
C SER A 93 -0.92 -4.15 -5.85
N ALA A 94 -1.64 -5.26 -5.62
CA ALA A 94 -2.44 -5.89 -6.66
C ALA A 94 -3.61 -5.02 -7.12
N VAL A 95 -4.29 -4.30 -6.21
CA VAL A 95 -5.32 -3.32 -6.57
C VAL A 95 -4.74 -2.19 -7.42
N MET A 96 -3.57 -1.65 -7.03
CA MET A 96 -2.88 -0.62 -7.79
C MET A 96 -2.49 -1.10 -9.20
N MET A 97 -1.92 -2.29 -9.31
CA MET A 97 -1.57 -2.89 -10.60
C MET A 97 -2.79 -3.04 -11.51
N TYR A 98 -3.91 -3.53 -10.96
CA TYR A 98 -5.15 -3.69 -11.72
C TYR A 98 -5.73 -2.34 -12.16
N GLY A 99 -5.75 -1.35 -11.27
CA GLY A 99 -6.20 0.01 -11.56
C GLY A 99 -5.36 0.69 -12.64
N ASP A 100 -4.03 0.60 -12.54
CA ASP A 100 -3.10 1.18 -13.50
C ASP A 100 -3.24 0.54 -14.88
N ALA A 101 -3.35 -0.78 -14.94
CA ALA A 101 -3.56 -1.51 -16.19
C ALA A 101 -4.84 -1.04 -16.90
N TRP A 102 -5.94 -0.88 -16.16
CA TRP A 102 -7.17 -0.33 -16.72
C TRP A 102 -7.03 1.14 -17.14
N TYR A 103 -6.47 1.99 -16.28
CA TYR A 103 -6.36 3.42 -16.53
C TYR A 103 -5.51 3.72 -17.76
N ARG A 104 -4.36 3.06 -17.90
CA ARG A 104 -3.44 3.19 -19.04
C ARG A 104 -3.99 2.56 -20.32
N GLY A 105 -5.06 1.77 -20.23
CA GLY A 105 -5.61 1.04 -21.37
C GLY A 105 -4.68 -0.05 -21.87
N ASP A 106 -3.93 -0.68 -20.96
CA ASP A 106 -3.02 -1.78 -21.31
C ASP A 106 -3.86 -2.94 -21.89
N PRO A 107 -3.65 -3.31 -23.16
CA PRO A 107 -4.51 -4.24 -23.88
C PRO A 107 -4.22 -5.71 -23.54
N SER A 108 -3.17 -6.00 -22.75
CA SER A 108 -2.83 -7.38 -22.43
C SER A 108 -3.82 -7.98 -21.41
N GLU A 109 -4.77 -8.77 -21.91
CA GLU A 109 -5.71 -9.54 -21.10
C GLU A 109 -4.99 -10.39 -20.02
N THR A 110 -3.77 -10.83 -20.31
CA THR A 110 -2.86 -11.53 -19.40
C THR A 110 -2.47 -10.68 -18.19
N TRP A 111 -2.14 -9.40 -18.36
CA TRP A 111 -1.72 -8.56 -17.23
C TRP A 111 -2.86 -8.20 -16.29
N ARG A 112 -4.03 -7.89 -16.87
CA ARG A 112 -5.24 -7.63 -16.08
C ARG A 112 -5.67 -8.88 -15.30
N SER A 113 -5.68 -10.04 -15.94
CA SER A 113 -6.01 -11.32 -15.30
C SER A 113 -5.01 -11.67 -14.20
N TYR A 114 -3.72 -11.47 -14.46
CA TYR A 114 -2.66 -11.63 -13.45
C TYR A 114 -2.90 -10.75 -12.21
N ALA A 115 -3.23 -9.48 -12.39
CA ALA A 115 -3.51 -8.58 -11.26
C ALA A 115 -4.76 -8.99 -10.47
N VAL A 116 -5.79 -9.50 -11.13
CA VAL A 116 -6.99 -10.04 -10.47
C VAL A 116 -6.66 -11.28 -9.64
N ASP A 117 -5.90 -12.22 -10.20
CA ASP A 117 -5.49 -13.43 -9.51
C ASP A 117 -4.58 -13.13 -8.31
N LYS A 118 -3.65 -12.21 -8.50
CA LYS A 118 -2.76 -11.71 -7.45
C LYS A 118 -3.57 -11.09 -6.31
N PHE A 119 -4.56 -10.25 -6.62
CA PHE A 119 -5.46 -9.68 -5.63
C PHE A 119 -6.24 -10.76 -4.88
N ARG A 120 -6.87 -11.70 -5.59
CA ARG A 120 -7.65 -12.79 -4.97
C ARG A 120 -6.82 -13.58 -3.97
N ARG A 121 -5.58 -13.93 -4.33
CA ARG A 121 -4.66 -14.65 -3.46
C ARG A 121 -4.28 -13.80 -2.25
N TRP A 122 -3.68 -12.63 -2.48
CA TRP A 122 -3.12 -11.83 -1.38
C TRP A 122 -4.17 -11.20 -0.48
N HIS A 123 -5.37 -10.91 -0.98
CA HIS A 123 -6.45 -10.43 -0.13
C HIS A 123 -6.95 -11.53 0.81
N ALA A 124 -7.07 -12.77 0.33
CA ALA A 124 -7.41 -13.91 1.18
C ALA A 124 -6.33 -14.16 2.25
N GLU A 125 -5.06 -14.12 1.85
CA GLU A 125 -3.91 -14.26 2.76
C GLU A 125 -3.85 -13.14 3.80
N CYS A 126 -4.11 -11.88 3.39
CA CYS A 126 -4.23 -10.75 4.32
C CYS A 126 -5.32 -11.01 5.35
N LYS A 127 -6.55 -11.35 4.91
CA LYS A 127 -7.65 -11.66 5.82
C LYS A 127 -7.31 -12.79 6.78
N ARG A 128 -6.64 -13.85 6.30
CA ARG A 128 -6.18 -14.93 7.17
C ARG A 128 -5.18 -14.43 8.20
N SER A 129 -4.18 -13.64 7.78
CA SER A 129 -3.16 -13.10 8.69
C SER A 129 -3.72 -12.17 9.78
N LEU A 130 -4.84 -11.49 9.53
CA LEU A 130 -5.50 -10.66 10.54
C LEU A 130 -6.15 -11.48 11.67
N VAL A 131 -6.52 -12.73 11.37
CA VAL A 131 -7.11 -13.68 12.34
C VAL A 131 -6.02 -14.53 12.97
N GLU A 132 -5.16 -15.11 12.15
CA GLU A 132 -4.10 -16.06 12.50
C GLU A 132 -2.77 -15.57 11.90
N PRO A 133 -2.09 -14.59 12.52
CA PRO A 133 -0.82 -14.09 12.02
C PRO A 133 0.27 -15.16 12.18
N ASP A 134 1.04 -15.40 11.12
CA ASP A 134 2.24 -16.23 11.21
C ASP A 134 3.36 -15.46 11.94
N MET A 135 3.50 -15.76 13.23
CA MET A 135 4.49 -15.13 14.10
C MET A 135 5.90 -15.69 13.91
N SER A 136 6.06 -16.80 13.18
CA SER A 136 7.38 -17.43 12.96
C SER A 136 8.35 -16.48 12.25
N LEU A 137 7.83 -15.61 11.39
CA LEU A 137 8.57 -14.63 10.61
C LEU A 137 9.17 -13.49 11.47
N LYS A 138 8.68 -13.27 12.70
CA LYS A 138 9.24 -12.26 13.62
C LYS A 138 10.59 -12.68 14.21
N ASN A 139 10.84 -14.00 14.28
CA ASN A 139 11.96 -14.58 15.02
C ASN A 139 13.19 -14.87 14.16
N ILE A 140 13.10 -14.71 12.84
CA ILE A 140 14.23 -14.94 11.93
C ILE A 140 15.26 -13.81 12.16
N LYS A 141 16.44 -14.17 12.67
CA LYS A 141 17.53 -13.24 12.98
C LYS A 141 18.36 -12.95 11.74
#